data_AF-A0A1Z9AGJ0-F1
#
_entry.id   AF-A0A1Z9AGJ0-F1
#
_cell.length_a   1.000
_cell.length_b   1.000
_cell.length_c   1.000
_cell.angle_alpha   90.00
_cell.angle_beta   90.00
_cell.angle_gamma   90.00
#
_symmetry.space_group_name_H-M   'P 1'
#
loop_
_entity.id
_entity.type
_entity.pdbx_description
1 polymer ?
#
loop_
_entity_poly.entity_id
_entity_poly.type
_entity_poly.pdbx_seq_one_letter_code
_entity_poly.pdbx_strand_id
1 'polypeptide(L)'
;MAMIEAETAAAALTPAAGLGGGTEITGSDGLFAALENRGLVYTDADFGTGGDLGLSDFDAILGELDKQGAIEENMLFLDRSTSLGIDNMLAAQNSYGTGGTSYGVFENSEDMALNLGFSGFRRGSYDFYKTDWKYLNDATTRGLVGDIEGVVVPAGTSTVYDQMLGKNISRPFLHIRYRASEADDRKMKSWITGSVGGNFTSDEDAMNVHFLSERCLCVQAANNFILLKNTAA
;
A
#
# COMPACT_ATOMS: atom_id res chain seq x y z
N MET A 1 -10.36 -2.84 -3.34
CA MET A 1 -11.11 -2.18 -2.25
C MET A 1 -11.05 -2.98 -0.97
N ALA A 2 -11.59 -4.20 -0.87
CA ALA A 2 -11.56 -4.97 0.40
C ALA A 2 -10.18 -5.09 1.08
N MET A 3 -9.09 -5.32 0.33
CA MET A 3 -7.74 -5.40 0.91
C MET A 3 -7.19 -4.08 1.46
N ILE A 4 -7.77 -2.95 1.03
CA ILE A 4 -7.30 -1.60 1.34
C ILE A 4 -8.19 -0.98 2.41
N GLU A 5 -9.50 -1.13 2.26
CA GLU A 5 -10.57 -0.44 3.01
C GLU A 5 -11.27 -1.30 4.06
N ALA A 6 -11.00 -2.60 4.13
CA ALA A 6 -11.67 -3.40 5.15
C ALA A 6 -11.24 -2.94 6.55
N GLU A 7 -12.20 -2.92 7.45
CA GLU A 7 -12.00 -2.59 8.86
C GLU A 7 -12.50 -3.74 9.73
N THR A 8 -12.03 -3.78 10.97
CA THR A 8 -12.64 -4.66 11.97
C THR A 8 -14.08 -4.23 12.23
N ALA A 9 -14.94 -5.21 12.51
CA ALA A 9 -16.32 -4.91 12.82
C ALA A 9 -16.40 -4.11 14.14
N ALA A 10 -17.00 -2.91 14.09
CA ALA A 10 -17.17 -2.05 15.27
C ALA A 10 -18.03 -2.69 16.38
N ALA A 11 -18.81 -3.73 16.04
CA ALA A 11 -19.53 -4.58 16.97
C ALA A 11 -19.39 -6.05 16.54
N ALA A 12 -19.35 -6.96 17.51
CA ALA A 12 -19.29 -8.40 17.24
C ALA A 12 -20.51 -8.83 16.40
N LEU A 13 -20.24 -9.30 15.18
CA LEU A 13 -21.26 -9.86 14.31
C LEU A 13 -21.45 -11.33 14.69
N THR A 14 -22.64 -11.69 15.16
CA THR A 14 -23.00 -13.09 15.39
C THR A 14 -23.20 -13.79 14.04
N PRO A 15 -22.40 -14.83 13.71
CA PRO A 15 -22.57 -15.54 12.45
C PRO A 15 -23.94 -16.22 12.40
N ALA A 16 -24.61 -16.17 11.24
CA ALA A 16 -25.79 -16.97 10.99
C ALA A 16 -25.44 -18.47 11.14
N ALA A 17 -26.36 -19.25 11.71
CA ALA A 17 -26.14 -20.67 11.96
C ALA A 17 -25.69 -21.39 10.68
N GLY A 18 -24.55 -22.09 10.74
CA GLY A 18 -24.00 -22.87 9.63
C GLY A 18 -22.79 -22.26 8.90
N LEU A 19 -22.41 -21.02 9.21
CA LEU A 19 -21.14 -20.43 8.75
C LEU A 19 -20.02 -20.85 9.73
N GLY A 20 -19.26 -21.89 9.39
CA GLY A 20 -18.13 -22.33 10.20
C GLY A 20 -17.05 -21.24 10.30
N GLY A 21 -16.90 -20.62 11.48
CA GLY A 21 -15.96 -19.50 11.66
C GLY A 21 -15.80 -18.95 13.08
N GLY A 22 -16.19 -19.69 14.13
CA GLY A 22 -16.15 -19.20 15.52
C GLY A 22 -17.45 -18.50 15.96
N THR A 23 -17.47 -17.95 17.18
CA THR A 23 -18.64 -17.30 17.79
C THR A 23 -18.84 -15.84 17.37
N GLU A 24 -17.83 -15.20 16.79
CA GLU A 24 -17.86 -13.80 16.37
C GLU A 24 -17.11 -13.63 15.04
N ILE A 25 -17.69 -12.85 14.11
CA ILE A 25 -17.00 -12.39 12.90
C ILE A 25 -16.41 -11.02 13.20
N THR A 26 -15.09 -10.94 13.31
CA THR A 26 -14.36 -9.70 13.68
C THR A 26 -13.99 -8.80 12.51
N GLY A 27 -14.39 -9.12 11.28
CA GLY A 27 -13.98 -8.40 10.07
C GLY A 27 -12.54 -8.72 9.66
N SER A 28 -11.97 -7.94 8.74
CA SER A 28 -10.60 -8.10 8.27
C SER A 28 -9.89 -6.75 8.21
N ASP A 29 -8.62 -6.70 8.60
CA ASP A 29 -7.83 -5.48 8.50
C ASP A 29 -7.37 -5.24 7.05
N GLY A 30 -7.85 -4.15 6.47
CA GLY A 30 -7.31 -3.56 5.25
C GLY A 30 -6.01 -2.81 5.51
N LEU A 31 -5.38 -2.31 4.44
CA LEU A 31 -4.13 -1.56 4.53
C LEU A 31 -4.26 -0.36 5.47
N PHE A 32 -5.29 0.47 5.32
CA PHE A 32 -5.41 1.70 6.11
C PHE A 32 -5.63 1.38 7.59
N ALA A 33 -6.57 0.49 7.92
CA ALA A 33 -6.81 0.05 9.29
C ALA A 33 -5.56 -0.56 9.95
N ALA A 34 -4.80 -1.36 9.19
CA ALA A 34 -3.55 -1.95 9.67
C ALA A 34 -2.48 -0.90 9.98
N LEU A 35 -2.41 0.17 9.18
CA LEU A 35 -1.46 1.27 9.36
C LEU A 35 -1.89 2.23 10.48
N GLU A 36 -3.17 2.53 10.62
CA GLU A 36 -3.66 3.37 11.73
C GLU A 36 -3.38 2.74 13.09
N ASN A 37 -3.48 1.41 13.19
CA ASN A 37 -3.29 0.70 14.45
C ASN A 37 -1.80 0.45 14.77
N ARG A 38 -0.97 0.15 13.75
CA ARG A 38 0.40 -0.37 13.96
C ARG A 38 1.50 0.43 13.26
N GLY A 39 1.15 1.35 12.37
CA GLY A 39 2.10 2.17 11.62
C GLY A 39 2.24 3.58 12.17
N LEU A 40 3.06 4.38 11.49
CA LEU A 40 3.19 5.79 11.78
C LEU A 40 2.05 6.54 11.08
N VAL A 41 1.35 7.40 11.80
CA VAL A 41 0.33 8.27 11.22
C VAL A 41 0.85 9.69 11.29
N TYR A 42 0.96 10.34 10.15
CA TYR A 42 1.36 11.73 10.03
C TYR A 42 0.17 12.53 9.50
N THR A 43 -0.24 13.55 10.26
CA THR A 43 -1.45 14.32 10.00
C THR A 43 -1.09 15.70 9.47
N ASP A 44 -1.87 16.18 8.50
CA ASP A 44 -1.86 17.54 7.97
C ASP A 44 -0.50 17.94 7.41
N ALA A 45 0.06 17.09 6.54
CA ALA A 45 1.35 17.35 5.91
C ALA A 45 1.25 18.49 4.90
N ASP A 46 2.06 19.54 5.06
CA ASP A 46 2.08 20.68 4.14
C ASP A 46 3.30 20.61 3.23
N PHE A 47 3.23 19.72 2.23
CA PHE A 47 4.30 19.61 1.25
C PHE A 47 4.30 20.73 0.19
N GLY A 48 3.32 21.64 0.15
CA GLY A 48 3.08 22.48 -1.03
C GLY A 48 2.71 23.95 -0.83
N THR A 49 2.30 24.40 0.37
CA THR A 49 1.59 25.69 0.52
C THR A 49 2.23 26.74 1.42
N GLY A 50 3.48 26.58 1.86
CA GLY A 50 4.20 27.70 2.49
C GLY A 50 5.68 27.47 2.81
N GLY A 51 6.59 28.05 2.02
CA GLY A 51 8.01 28.17 2.40
C GLY A 51 8.69 26.83 2.79
N ASP A 52 9.77 26.91 3.59
CA ASP A 52 10.57 25.76 4.05
C ASP A 52 9.80 24.71 4.89
N LEU A 53 8.47 24.85 5.07
CA LEU A 53 7.65 23.98 5.92
C LEU A 53 7.57 22.54 5.39
N GLY A 54 7.47 22.35 4.07
CA GLY A 54 7.42 21.00 3.49
C GLY A 54 8.71 20.19 3.73
N LEU A 55 9.86 20.86 3.85
CA LEU A 55 11.12 20.19 4.22
C LEU A 55 11.18 19.86 5.70
N SER A 56 10.65 20.72 6.58
CA SER A 56 10.60 20.41 8.01
C SER A 56 9.69 19.22 8.29
N ASP A 57 8.61 19.06 7.52
CA ASP A 57 7.71 17.91 7.65
C ASP A 57 8.41 16.61 7.25
N PHE A 58 9.18 16.62 6.14
CA PHE A 58 10.03 15.50 5.77
C PHE A 58 11.10 15.21 6.83
N ASP A 59 11.76 16.23 7.38
CA ASP A 59 12.77 16.02 8.42
C ASP A 59 12.16 15.43 9.71
N ALA A 60 10.93 15.81 10.07
CA ALA A 60 10.19 15.21 11.17
C ALA A 60 9.84 13.75 10.88
N ILE A 61 9.35 13.44 9.67
CA ILE A 61 9.08 12.08 9.21
C ILE A 61 10.35 11.22 9.28
N LEU A 62 11.48 11.75 8.81
CA LEU A 62 12.78 11.06 8.85
C LEU A 62 13.23 10.79 10.28
N GLY A 63 13.02 11.73 11.20
CA GLY A 63 13.32 11.55 12.63
C GLY A 63 12.51 10.41 13.27
N GLU A 64 11.26 10.21 12.86
CA GLU A 64 10.47 9.07 13.33
C GLU A 64 10.87 7.75 12.66
N LEU A 65 11.20 7.76 11.36
CA LEU A 65 11.69 6.58 10.65
C LEU A 65 13.02 6.07 11.23
N ASP A 66 13.93 6.97 11.59
CA ASP A 66 15.21 6.62 12.20
C ASP A 66 15.04 5.94 13.56
N LYS A 67 14.09 6.41 14.38
CA LYS A 67 13.75 5.76 15.67
C LYS A 67 13.27 4.32 15.49
N GLN A 68 12.64 4.01 14.36
CA GLN A 68 12.14 2.67 14.03
C GLN A 68 13.20 1.79 13.37
N GLY A 69 14.35 2.36 12.98
CA GLY A 69 15.35 1.66 12.17
C GLY A 69 14.78 1.27 10.81
N ALA A 70 13.97 2.15 10.21
CA ALA A 70 13.33 1.90 8.93
C ALA A 70 14.35 1.78 7.79
N ILE A 71 13.93 1.18 6.68
CA ILE A 71 14.77 1.05 5.50
C ILE A 71 14.89 2.39 4.76
N GLU A 72 16.05 2.61 4.15
CA GLU A 72 16.39 3.85 3.47
C GLU A 72 15.58 4.07 2.18
N GLU A 73 15.11 3.02 1.51
CA GLU A 73 14.34 3.11 0.25
C GLU A 73 12.82 3.00 0.47
N ASN A 74 12.05 3.99 -0.03
CA ASN A 74 10.61 4.09 0.21
C ASN A 74 9.82 4.49 -1.05
N MET A 75 8.64 3.91 -1.20
CA MET A 75 7.65 4.24 -2.24
C MET A 75 6.52 5.08 -1.65
N LEU A 76 6.23 6.24 -2.23
CA LEU A 76 5.10 7.09 -1.87
C LEU A 76 3.96 6.87 -2.86
N PHE A 77 2.82 6.43 -2.36
CA PHE A 77 1.55 6.36 -3.09
C PHE A 77 0.67 7.52 -2.63
N LEU A 78 0.57 8.56 -3.45
CA LEU A 78 -0.03 9.84 -3.04
C LEU A 78 -1.27 10.19 -3.85
N ASP A 79 -2.15 11.01 -3.30
CA ASP A 79 -3.11 11.75 -4.10
C ASP A 79 -2.39 12.79 -4.98
N ARG A 80 -3.10 13.33 -5.97
CA ARG A 80 -2.51 14.26 -6.92
C ARG A 80 -2.12 15.58 -6.27
N SER A 81 -2.89 16.06 -5.29
CA SER A 81 -2.61 17.35 -4.65
C SER A 81 -1.28 17.30 -3.90
N THR A 82 -1.08 16.26 -3.09
CA THR A 82 0.15 16.05 -2.32
C THR A 82 1.35 15.80 -3.23
N SER A 83 1.18 15.00 -4.29
CA SER A 83 2.22 14.74 -5.28
C SER A 83 2.70 16.03 -5.96
N LEU A 84 1.78 16.92 -6.34
CA LEU A 84 2.09 18.24 -6.90
C LEU A 84 2.71 19.19 -5.87
N GLY A 85 2.30 19.11 -4.61
CA GLY A 85 2.92 19.85 -3.51
C GLY A 85 4.41 19.54 -3.40
N ILE A 86 4.75 18.25 -3.37
CA ILE A 86 6.14 17.79 -3.35
C ILE A 86 6.91 18.28 -4.58
N ASP A 87 6.33 18.22 -5.78
CA ASP A 87 6.98 18.73 -7.00
C ASP A 87 7.29 20.23 -6.90
N ASN A 88 6.35 21.02 -6.39
CA ASN A 88 6.54 22.45 -6.19
C ASN A 88 7.62 22.76 -5.15
N MET A 89 7.68 21.98 -4.06
CA MET A 89 8.73 22.10 -3.03
C MET A 89 10.12 21.81 -3.62
N LEU A 90 10.25 20.72 -4.38
CA LEU A 90 11.51 20.36 -5.03
C LEU A 90 11.93 21.40 -6.08
N ALA A 91 10.97 21.96 -6.82
CA ALA A 91 11.24 23.04 -7.77
C ALA A 91 11.69 24.33 -7.06
N ALA A 92 11.07 24.69 -5.94
CA ALA A 92 11.43 25.87 -5.15
C ALA A 92 12.87 25.80 -4.63
N GLN A 93 13.31 24.62 -4.17
CA GLN A 93 14.71 24.42 -3.72
C GLN A 93 15.73 24.55 -4.87
N ASN A 94 15.36 24.11 -6.07
CA ASN A 94 16.22 24.27 -7.25
C ASN A 94 16.27 25.71 -7.79
N SER A 95 15.26 26.54 -7.51
CA SER A 95 15.17 27.90 -8.06
C SER A 95 16.11 28.93 -7.42
N TYR A 96 16.72 28.65 -6.27
CA TYR A 96 17.64 29.59 -5.58
C TYR A 96 19.08 29.57 -6.12
N GLY A 97 19.40 28.67 -7.07
CA GLY A 97 20.73 28.55 -7.68
C GLY A 97 20.92 29.44 -8.91
N THR A 98 21.16 30.74 -8.72
CA THR A 98 21.71 31.57 -9.81
C THR A 98 23.15 31.14 -10.07
N GLY A 99 23.39 30.34 -11.11
CA GLY A 99 24.72 30.20 -11.72
C GLY A 99 25.50 28.90 -11.47
N GLY A 100 24.86 27.80 -11.12
CA GLY A 100 25.52 26.49 -11.10
C GLY A 100 24.52 25.37 -11.32
N THR A 101 24.50 24.78 -12.51
CA THR A 101 23.83 23.49 -12.74
C THR A 101 24.56 22.44 -11.90
N SER A 102 24.12 22.24 -10.66
CA SER A 102 24.54 21.13 -9.82
C SER A 102 23.86 19.86 -10.35
N TYR A 103 24.43 19.30 -11.41
CA TYR A 103 24.20 17.90 -11.76
C TYR A 103 24.90 17.05 -10.72
N GLY A 104 24.18 16.66 -9.67
CA GLY A 104 24.80 16.03 -8.52
C GLY A 104 23.91 15.15 -7.65
N VAL A 105 22.79 14.60 -8.14
CA VAL A 105 22.08 13.44 -7.53
C VAL A 105 21.27 12.63 -8.57
N PHE A 106 21.67 12.63 -9.85
CA PHE A 106 21.01 11.80 -10.87
C PHE A 106 22.04 10.96 -11.61
N GLU A 107 22.54 9.92 -10.94
CA GLU A 107 23.08 8.74 -11.61
C GLU A 107 22.39 7.50 -11.03
N ASN A 108 21.26 7.09 -11.64
CA ASN A 108 21.21 5.84 -12.41
C ASN A 108 19.82 5.70 -13.08
N SER A 109 19.80 5.66 -14.41
CA SER A 109 18.67 5.25 -15.27
C SER A 109 17.42 6.17 -15.34
N GLU A 110 17.61 7.43 -15.74
CA GLU A 110 16.50 8.33 -16.14
C GLU A 110 15.55 7.67 -17.18
N ASP A 111 16.09 6.85 -18.09
CA ASP A 111 15.32 6.13 -19.12
C ASP A 111 14.36 5.04 -18.58
N MET A 112 14.60 4.46 -17.40
CA MET A 112 13.64 3.51 -16.80
C MET A 112 12.61 4.20 -15.92
N ALA A 113 12.97 5.32 -15.30
CA ALA A 113 12.05 6.15 -14.52
C ALA A 113 11.00 6.83 -15.43
N LEU A 114 11.43 7.33 -16.60
CA LEU A 114 10.54 7.98 -17.57
C LEU A 114 9.50 7.02 -18.18
N ASN A 115 9.85 5.74 -18.34
CA ASN A 115 8.96 4.73 -18.92
C ASN A 115 7.91 4.19 -17.93
N LEU A 116 8.08 4.43 -16.63
CA LEU A 116 7.17 3.93 -15.58
C LEU A 116 6.49 5.04 -14.76
N GLY A 117 6.76 6.32 -15.08
CA GLY A 117 6.13 7.46 -14.42
C GLY A 117 6.56 7.66 -12.96
N PHE A 118 7.76 7.22 -12.59
CA PHE A 118 8.31 7.40 -11.25
C PHE A 118 9.21 8.63 -11.21
N SER A 119 8.85 9.61 -10.39
CA SER A 119 9.74 10.71 -9.98
C SER A 119 10.24 10.43 -8.57
N GLY A 120 11.54 10.57 -8.31
CA GLY A 120 12.11 10.31 -6.99
C GLY A 120 13.07 11.40 -6.54
N PHE A 121 13.31 11.48 -5.23
CA PHE A 121 14.25 12.39 -4.61
C PHE A 121 14.92 11.74 -3.40
N ARG A 122 16.09 12.27 -3.00
CA ARG A 122 16.87 11.78 -1.86
C ARG A 122 16.98 12.85 -0.79
N ARG A 123 16.72 12.50 0.48
CA ARG A 123 16.86 13.40 1.64
C ARG A 123 17.29 12.61 2.88
N GLY A 124 18.32 13.08 3.58
CA GLY A 124 18.73 12.52 4.88
C GLY A 124 19.15 11.04 4.83
N SER A 125 19.77 10.61 3.74
CA SER A 125 20.11 9.20 3.42
C SER A 125 18.95 8.29 3.01
N TYR A 126 17.71 8.78 3.00
CA TYR A 126 16.56 8.06 2.49
C TYR A 126 16.28 8.41 1.03
N ASP A 127 15.90 7.41 0.26
CA ASP A 127 15.47 7.52 -1.14
C ASP A 127 13.95 7.34 -1.22
N PHE A 128 13.29 8.31 -1.86
CA PHE A 128 11.85 8.38 -1.99
C PHE A 128 11.45 8.34 -3.45
N TYR A 129 10.57 7.40 -3.81
CA TYR A 129 9.99 7.29 -5.15
C TYR A 129 8.49 7.55 -5.07
N LYS A 130 7.99 8.60 -5.74
CA LYS A 130 6.56 8.92 -5.71
C LYS A 130 5.82 8.43 -6.95
N THR A 131 4.56 8.06 -6.75
CA THR A 131 3.61 7.74 -7.80
C THR A 131 2.21 8.20 -7.40
N ASP A 132 1.45 8.68 -8.38
CA ASP A 132 0.07 9.09 -8.18
C ASP A 132 -0.83 7.86 -8.05
N TRP A 133 -1.49 7.73 -6.91
CA TRP A 133 -2.41 6.65 -6.67
C TRP A 133 -3.80 6.99 -7.23
N LYS A 134 -4.13 6.43 -8.40
CA LYS A 134 -5.45 6.64 -9.04
C LYS A 134 -6.63 6.38 -8.10
N TYR A 135 -6.49 5.44 -7.17
CA TYR A 135 -7.52 5.08 -6.19
C TYR A 135 -7.97 6.26 -5.31
N LEU A 136 -7.03 7.12 -4.90
CA LEU A 136 -7.28 8.32 -4.08
C LEU A 136 -7.78 9.52 -4.91
N ASN A 137 -7.69 9.46 -6.24
CA ASN A 137 -8.01 10.59 -7.12
C ASN A 137 -9.33 10.43 -7.87
N ASP A 138 -9.76 9.18 -8.11
CA ASP A 138 -10.97 8.90 -8.87
C ASP A 138 -12.21 8.98 -7.96
N ALA A 139 -13.16 9.84 -8.35
CA ALA A 139 -14.41 10.05 -7.62
C ALA A 139 -15.28 8.79 -7.52
N THR A 140 -15.10 7.83 -8.44
CA THR A 140 -15.82 6.54 -8.40
C THR A 140 -15.21 5.55 -7.40
N THR A 141 -14.01 5.82 -6.90
CA THR A 141 -13.36 5.05 -5.82
C THR A 141 -13.35 5.86 -4.52
N ARG A 142 -12.20 6.33 -4.04
CA ARG A 142 -12.07 7.09 -2.79
C ARG A 142 -11.90 8.59 -3.01
N GLY A 143 -11.80 9.11 -4.25
CA GLY A 143 -11.44 10.51 -4.50
C GLY A 143 -12.42 11.59 -4.00
N LEU A 144 -13.56 11.21 -3.41
CA LEU A 144 -14.48 12.12 -2.72
C LEU A 144 -14.23 12.22 -1.21
N VAL A 145 -13.49 11.26 -0.64
CA VAL A 145 -13.16 11.18 0.79
C VAL A 145 -11.70 11.61 0.91
N GLY A 146 -11.49 12.86 1.28
CA GLY A 146 -10.16 13.50 1.31
C GLY A 146 -9.36 13.28 2.59
N ASP A 147 -9.68 12.24 3.38
CA ASP A 147 -9.09 11.99 4.69
C ASP A 147 -7.69 11.35 4.64
N ILE A 148 -7.34 10.74 3.50
CA ILE A 148 -6.05 10.09 3.26
C ILE A 148 -5.37 10.75 2.07
N GLU A 149 -4.18 11.30 2.33
CA GLU A 149 -3.35 11.99 1.33
C GLU A 149 -2.37 11.02 0.66
N GLY A 150 -2.02 9.93 1.35
CA GLY A 150 -1.16 8.90 0.78
C GLY A 150 -0.58 7.92 1.78
N VAL A 151 0.23 7.00 1.28
CA VAL A 151 0.95 6.00 2.07
C VAL A 151 2.40 5.93 1.63
N VAL A 152 3.32 5.94 2.59
CA VAL A 152 4.74 5.63 2.41
C VAL A 152 4.94 4.15 2.72
N VAL A 153 5.44 3.41 1.74
CA VAL A 153 5.66 1.96 1.80
C VAL A 153 7.16 1.67 1.69
N PRO A 154 7.76 0.93 2.64
CA PRO A 154 9.17 0.56 2.56
C PRO A 154 9.42 -0.37 1.37
N ALA A 155 10.39 0.00 0.54
CA ALA A 155 10.81 -0.76 -0.63
C ALA A 155 11.87 -1.79 -0.21
N GLY A 156 11.42 -2.96 0.23
CA GLY A 156 12.35 -4.00 0.65
C GLY A 156 11.70 -5.23 1.23
N THR A 157 12.51 -6.01 1.94
CA THR A 157 12.08 -7.26 2.56
C THR A 157 12.47 -7.32 4.03
N SER A 158 11.57 -7.80 4.86
CA SER A 158 11.84 -8.13 6.27
C SER A 158 12.17 -9.61 6.42
N THR A 159 13.04 -9.95 7.37
CA THR A 159 13.33 -11.34 7.70
C THR A 159 12.35 -11.81 8.78
N VAL A 160 11.54 -12.81 8.46
CA VAL A 160 10.55 -13.39 9.39
C VAL A 160 10.87 -14.85 9.62
N TYR A 161 10.84 -15.27 10.89
CA TYR A 161 10.96 -16.68 11.24
C TYR A 161 9.66 -17.41 10.91
N ASP A 162 9.75 -18.40 10.02
CA ASP A 162 8.62 -19.25 9.66
C ASP A 162 8.64 -20.50 10.54
N GLN A 163 7.70 -20.59 11.49
CA GLN A 163 7.64 -21.69 12.45
C GLN A 163 7.37 -23.05 11.80
N MET A 164 6.68 -23.09 10.65
CA MET A 164 6.40 -24.35 9.96
C MET A 164 7.63 -24.87 9.22
N LEU A 165 8.45 -23.97 8.69
CA LEU A 165 9.66 -24.29 7.93
C LEU A 165 10.94 -24.30 8.79
N GLY A 166 10.84 -23.88 10.05
CA GLY A 166 11.95 -23.87 11.02
C GLY A 166 13.10 -22.93 10.66
N LYS A 167 12.88 -21.98 9.74
CA LYS A 167 13.94 -21.12 9.18
C LYS A 167 13.48 -19.68 8.99
N ASN A 168 14.46 -18.79 8.97
CA ASN A 168 14.25 -17.40 8.57
C ASN A 168 14.01 -17.31 7.06
N ILE A 169 12.97 -16.59 6.67
CA ILE A 169 12.60 -16.33 5.28
C ILE A 169 12.51 -14.82 5.10
N SER A 170 13.09 -14.32 4.02
CA SER A 170 12.92 -12.92 3.63
C SER A 170 11.58 -12.75 2.90
N ARG A 171 10.73 -11.84 3.37
CA ARG A 171 9.42 -11.53 2.77
C ARG A 171 9.26 -10.03 2.57
N PRO A 172 8.60 -9.59 1.48
CA PRO A 172 8.30 -8.18 1.28
C PRO A 172 7.45 -7.60 2.40
N PHE A 173 7.69 -6.34 2.76
CA PHE A 173 6.95 -5.63 3.80
C PHE A 173 5.44 -5.59 3.53
N LEU A 174 5.06 -5.42 2.27
CA LEU A 174 3.68 -5.49 1.81
C LEU A 174 3.54 -6.62 0.79
N HIS A 175 2.73 -7.62 1.11
CA HIS A 175 2.46 -8.71 0.18
C HIS A 175 1.05 -9.30 0.36
N ILE A 176 0.60 -10.03 -0.65
CA ILE A 176 -0.67 -10.77 -0.62
C ILE A 176 -0.34 -12.24 -0.41
N ARG A 177 -1.02 -12.89 0.54
CA ARG A 177 -0.99 -14.34 0.69
C ARG A 177 -2.28 -14.92 0.15
N TYR A 178 -2.15 -16.03 -0.57
CA TYR A 178 -3.27 -16.84 -0.99
C TYR A 178 -3.39 -18.03 -0.06
N ARG A 179 -4.62 -18.46 0.20
CA ARG A 179 -4.84 -19.68 0.98
C ARG A 179 -4.39 -20.88 0.14
N ALA A 180 -3.46 -21.65 0.70
CA ALA A 180 -2.97 -22.88 0.11
C ALA A 180 -2.96 -23.99 1.16
N SER A 181 -3.33 -25.20 0.75
CA SER A 181 -3.11 -26.46 1.45
C SER A 181 -2.39 -27.43 0.52
N GLU A 182 -1.89 -28.55 1.04
CA GLU A 182 -1.21 -29.58 0.22
C GLU A 182 -2.06 -30.08 -0.97
N ALA A 183 -3.39 -30.04 -0.84
CA ALA A 183 -4.32 -30.52 -1.86
C ALA A 183 -4.93 -29.40 -2.70
N ASP A 184 -4.79 -28.13 -2.33
CA ASP A 184 -5.56 -27.05 -2.93
C ASP A 184 -4.87 -25.68 -2.86
N ASP A 185 -4.73 -25.02 -4.00
CA ASP A 185 -4.22 -23.64 -4.10
C ASP A 185 -5.33 -22.70 -4.59
N ARG A 186 -5.67 -21.70 -3.76
CA ARG A 186 -6.71 -20.70 -4.04
C ARG A 186 -6.17 -19.44 -4.70
N LYS A 187 -4.98 -19.48 -5.29
CA LYS A 187 -4.46 -18.38 -6.10
C LYS A 187 -5.29 -18.16 -7.37
N MET A 188 -5.56 -19.22 -8.14
CA MET A 188 -6.32 -19.16 -9.39
C MET A 188 -7.07 -20.47 -9.64
N LYS A 189 -8.01 -20.81 -8.75
CA LYS A 189 -8.85 -21.99 -8.94
C LYS A 189 -10.02 -21.65 -9.85
N SER A 190 -10.15 -22.38 -10.95
CA SER A 190 -11.33 -22.34 -11.81
C SER A 190 -11.90 -23.75 -12.04
N TRP A 191 -13.21 -23.84 -12.18
CA TRP A 191 -13.88 -25.08 -12.60
C TRP A 191 -15.08 -24.76 -13.47
N ILE A 192 -15.47 -25.71 -14.31
CA ILE A 192 -16.54 -25.56 -15.28
C ILE A 192 -17.67 -26.52 -14.91
N THR A 193 -18.90 -26.03 -14.95
CA THR A 193 -20.13 -26.82 -14.75
C THR A 193 -21.01 -26.70 -16.00
N GLY A 194 -21.66 -27.80 -16.41
CA GLY A 194 -22.68 -27.78 -17.49
C GLY A 194 -22.15 -27.78 -18.94
N SER A 195 -20.94 -28.30 -19.19
CA SER A 195 -20.40 -28.46 -20.55
C SER A 195 -20.53 -29.91 -21.06
N VAL A 196 -20.70 -30.09 -22.37
CA VAL A 196 -20.76 -31.41 -23.05
C VAL A 196 -19.39 -32.10 -22.91
N GLY A 197 -19.28 -32.99 -21.93
CA GLY A 197 -18.04 -33.68 -21.53
C GLY A 197 -17.62 -33.46 -20.07
N GLY A 198 -18.36 -32.66 -19.29
CA GLY A 198 -18.14 -32.41 -17.87
C GLY A 198 -19.14 -33.11 -16.93
N ASN A 199 -19.18 -32.69 -15.66
CA ASN A 199 -20.10 -33.23 -14.65
C ASN A 199 -21.53 -32.75 -14.92
N PHE A 200 -22.33 -33.57 -15.61
CA PHE A 200 -23.74 -33.30 -15.94
C PHE A 200 -24.55 -33.14 -14.65
N THR A 201 -25.06 -31.93 -14.43
CA THR A 201 -25.85 -31.58 -13.23
C THR A 201 -27.23 -31.04 -13.57
N SER A 202 -27.52 -30.77 -14.85
CA SER A 202 -28.77 -30.21 -15.37
C SER A 202 -28.96 -30.59 -16.85
N ASP A 203 -30.21 -30.63 -17.32
CA ASP A 203 -30.60 -30.79 -18.73
C ASP A 203 -30.49 -29.47 -19.53
N GLU A 204 -30.12 -28.38 -18.85
CA GLU A 204 -29.91 -27.06 -19.43
C GLU A 204 -28.53 -26.97 -20.11
N ASP A 205 -28.50 -26.57 -21.39
CA ASP A 205 -27.27 -26.37 -22.18
C ASP A 205 -26.62 -25.02 -21.81
N ALA A 206 -25.98 -24.99 -20.64
CA ALA A 206 -25.35 -23.80 -20.07
C ALA A 206 -23.98 -24.13 -19.46
N MET A 207 -22.93 -23.47 -19.95
CA MET A 207 -21.59 -23.58 -19.40
C MET A 207 -21.30 -22.46 -18.38
N ASN A 208 -21.14 -22.84 -17.12
CA ASN A 208 -20.74 -21.93 -16.04
C ASN A 208 -19.26 -22.08 -15.73
N VAL A 209 -18.51 -20.97 -15.79
CA VAL A 209 -17.10 -20.92 -15.36
C VAL A 209 -17.04 -20.24 -14.00
N HIS A 210 -16.63 -21.00 -12.99
CA HIS A 210 -16.45 -20.49 -11.65
C HIS A 210 -15.00 -20.09 -11.42
N PHE A 211 -14.79 -18.94 -10.81
CA PHE A 211 -13.50 -18.48 -10.33
C PHE A 211 -13.54 -18.35 -8.81
N LEU A 212 -12.56 -18.94 -8.14
CA LEU A 212 -12.43 -18.84 -6.70
C LEU A 212 -11.01 -18.44 -6.32
N SER A 213 -10.92 -17.29 -5.67
CA SER A 213 -9.70 -16.76 -5.09
C SER A 213 -9.94 -16.37 -3.65
N GLU A 214 -9.05 -16.79 -2.76
CA GLU A 214 -9.07 -16.40 -1.34
C GLU A 214 -7.68 -15.85 -1.00
N ARG A 215 -7.65 -14.57 -0.61
CA ARG A 215 -6.42 -13.81 -0.40
C ARG A 215 -6.51 -12.92 0.84
N CYS A 216 -5.39 -12.74 1.53
CA CYS A 216 -5.24 -11.79 2.64
C CYS A 216 -4.05 -10.85 2.41
N LEU A 217 -4.14 -9.63 2.93
CA LEU A 217 -3.09 -8.62 2.84
C LEU A 217 -2.21 -8.80 4.06
N CYS A 218 -0.91 -8.77 3.85
CA CYS A 218 0.07 -8.87 4.92
C CYS A 218 0.91 -7.62 4.95
N VAL A 219 0.74 -6.83 6.01
CA VAL A 219 1.57 -5.68 6.36
C VAL A 219 2.52 -6.12 7.48
N GLN A 220 3.77 -6.37 7.11
CA GLN A 220 4.85 -6.75 8.02
C GLN A 220 5.60 -5.50 8.48
N ALA A 221 6.04 -5.48 9.74
CA ALA A 221 6.73 -4.32 10.32
C ALA A 221 6.03 -2.99 9.98
N ALA A 222 4.75 -2.91 10.34
CA ALA A 222 3.90 -1.76 10.03
C ALA A 222 4.47 -0.43 10.56
N ASN A 223 5.34 -0.48 11.58
CA ASN A 223 6.07 0.67 12.11
C ASN A 223 7.03 1.34 11.10
N ASN A 224 7.36 0.67 9.99
CA ASN A 224 8.15 1.24 8.89
C ASN A 224 7.29 1.89 7.79
N PHE A 225 5.97 1.90 7.96
CA PHE A 225 5.03 2.53 7.03
C PHE A 225 4.53 3.83 7.64
N ILE A 226 4.21 4.79 6.76
CA ILE A 226 3.59 6.05 7.15
C ILE A 226 2.28 6.20 6.41
N LEU A 227 1.21 6.48 7.14
CA LEU A 227 -0.07 6.91 6.60
C LEU A 227 -0.16 8.43 6.72
N LEU A 228 -0.33 9.10 5.58
CA LEU A 228 -0.55 10.54 5.49
C LEU A 228 -2.05 10.81 5.54
N LYS A 229 -2.50 11.58 6.53
CA LYS A 229 -3.91 11.90 6.74
C LYS A 229 -4.15 13.39 6.71
N ASN A 230 -5.30 13.78 6.18
CA ASN A 230 -5.83 15.13 6.30
C ASN A 230 -6.90 15.16 7.37
N THR A 231 -6.71 15.95 8.42
CA THR A 231 -7.68 16.09 9.52
C THR A 231 -8.74 17.16 9.20
N ALA A 232 -8.52 17.98 8.17
CA ALA A 232 -9.42 19.05 7.75
C ALA A 232 -10.49 18.62 6.73
N ALA A 233 -10.53 17.33 6.34
CA ALA A 233 -11.47 16.77 5.37
C ALA A 233 -12.83 16.37 5.97
#